data_AF-A0A6A5WIC3-F1
#
_entry.id   AF-A0A6A5WIC3-F1
#
_cell.length_a   1.000
_cell.length_b   1.000
_cell.length_c   1.000
_cell.angle_alpha   90.00
_cell.angle_beta   90.00
_cell.angle_gamma   90.00
#
_symmetry.space_group_name_H-M   'P 1'
#
loop_
_entity.id
_entity.type
_entity.pdbx_description
1 polymer ?
#
loop_
_entity_poly.entity_id
_entity_poly.type
_entity_poly.pdbx_seq_one_letter_code
_entity_poly.pdbx_strand_id
1 'polypeptide(L)'
;MAGFFEDHVANVPSALLRFVLFVPYGLYYGMSHNHWNVIKGHKELQAGGIYNPMIEKAEHAAVSWGPFGFYWNFAVWIPSFALPPAFSVLFGLVDFVVAVLLGITTSYQTPWVPHSIDACRNGGAHDWQRPDGANESFFDAAARLNATRTSSFKMCQSFVEEWQYGIALSFFFTLIAVLNFVLCSLAFHHAAKRFKAEGRSYTKFLLMTLSEIPRYFIITIIALFWIPSLCFYIWPRAFQSRLCMTRKYVVKVIQRCPSPRRIMVKIMPSRVAKRRYQGKGAGTPSELSEFLGIYDILMLVTEDLHYADIINLSLTSKSVREAVLPAQDYDYRVGHFKRYTCNRESKQDCWVCTQQICTGCAQYPSIPFWPVHHHIEVCRAFCTSCYFKSYLSVRRRLISGTCSCCPVSAQPGWFMKWMNGRVFYDHRQHYRGATRAVYTGEEVET
;
A
#
# COMPACT_ATOMS: atom_id res chain seq x y z
N MET A 1 -32.87 -18.86 -15.05
CA MET A 1 -31.60 -18.40 -14.42
C MET A 1 -30.63 -19.54 -14.10
N ALA A 2 -31.08 -20.75 -13.73
CA ALA A 2 -30.17 -21.87 -13.42
C ALA A 2 -29.26 -22.31 -14.59
N GLY A 3 -29.76 -22.33 -15.83
CA GLY A 3 -28.96 -22.74 -17.00
C GLY A 3 -27.93 -21.71 -17.51
N PHE A 4 -27.67 -20.63 -16.78
CA PHE A 4 -26.60 -19.67 -17.08
C PHE A 4 -25.33 -19.96 -16.26
N PHE A 5 -25.44 -20.77 -15.20
CA PHE A 5 -24.33 -21.15 -14.32
C PHE A 5 -23.58 -22.40 -14.81
N GLU A 6 -24.17 -23.23 -15.68
CA GLU A 6 -23.47 -24.41 -16.23
C GLU A 6 -22.31 -24.05 -17.18
N ASP A 7 -22.26 -22.82 -17.69
CA ASP A 7 -21.26 -22.37 -18.66
C ASP A 7 -19.96 -21.83 -18.02
N HIS A 8 -19.82 -21.86 -16.68
CA HIS A 8 -18.61 -21.38 -16.00
C HIS A 8 -17.34 -22.17 -16.38
N VAL A 9 -17.50 -23.43 -16.82
CA VAL A 9 -16.38 -24.26 -17.29
C VAL A 9 -15.73 -23.67 -18.55
N ALA A 10 -16.46 -22.88 -19.34
CA ALA A 10 -15.98 -22.34 -20.61
C ALA A 10 -14.80 -21.36 -20.43
N ASN A 11 -14.72 -20.64 -19.31
CA ASN A 11 -13.63 -19.68 -19.04
C ASN A 11 -12.39 -20.32 -18.40
N VAL A 12 -12.44 -21.60 -18.00
CA VAL A 12 -11.32 -22.29 -17.33
C VAL A 12 -10.03 -22.27 -18.14
N PRO A 13 -10.03 -22.50 -19.48
CA PRO A 13 -8.78 -22.42 -20.26
C PRO A 13 -8.11 -21.05 -20.22
N SER A 14 -8.90 -19.96 -20.32
CA SER A 14 -8.42 -18.59 -20.22
C SER A 14 -7.78 -18.33 -18.85
N ALA A 15 -8.42 -18.79 -17.77
CA ALA A 15 -7.92 -18.64 -16.42
C ALA A 15 -6.64 -19.47 -16.15
N LEU A 16 -6.53 -20.67 -16.71
CA LEU A 16 -5.31 -21.49 -16.64
C LEU A 16 -4.13 -20.85 -17.38
N LEU A 17 -4.37 -20.32 -18.60
CA LEU A 17 -3.35 -19.60 -19.33
C LEU A 17 -2.84 -18.38 -18.53
N ARG A 18 -3.75 -17.57 -17.98
CA ARG A 18 -3.39 -16.44 -17.11
C ARG A 18 -2.53 -16.85 -15.92
N PHE A 19 -2.82 -17.98 -15.29
CA PHE A 19 -2.04 -18.50 -14.17
C PHE A 19 -0.61 -18.86 -14.59
N VAL A 20 -0.45 -19.57 -15.72
CA VAL A 20 0.87 -19.95 -16.27
C VAL A 20 1.69 -18.71 -16.60
N LEU A 21 1.06 -17.61 -17.04
CA LEU A 21 1.75 -16.37 -17.38
C LEU A 21 2.31 -15.60 -16.18
N PHE A 22 1.98 -15.92 -14.92
CA PHE A 22 2.49 -15.17 -13.78
C PHE A 22 4.02 -15.16 -13.69
N VAL A 23 4.64 -16.31 -13.90
CA VAL A 23 6.10 -16.47 -13.82
C VAL A 23 6.82 -15.71 -14.94
N PRO A 24 6.55 -15.96 -16.24
CA PRO A 24 7.25 -15.25 -17.32
C PRO A 24 6.99 -13.74 -17.30
N TYR A 25 5.77 -13.31 -16.94
CA TYR A 25 5.47 -11.88 -16.81
C TYR A 25 6.23 -11.26 -15.63
N GLY A 26 6.29 -11.95 -14.48
CA GLY A 26 7.08 -11.50 -13.33
C GLY A 26 8.57 -11.34 -13.66
N LEU A 27 9.14 -12.27 -14.44
CA LEU A 27 10.52 -12.19 -14.92
C LEU A 27 10.70 -11.00 -15.88
N TYR A 28 9.84 -10.86 -16.88
CA TYR A 28 9.85 -9.73 -17.82
C TYR A 28 9.78 -8.37 -17.10
N TYR A 29 8.86 -8.24 -16.14
CA TYR A 29 8.74 -7.03 -15.31
C TYR A 29 10.01 -6.75 -14.50
N GLY A 30 10.62 -7.79 -13.92
CA GLY A 30 11.88 -7.65 -13.19
C GLY A 30 13.05 -7.20 -14.07
N MET A 31 13.20 -7.79 -15.26
CA MET A 31 14.28 -7.47 -16.20
C MET A 31 14.15 -6.06 -16.76
N SER A 32 12.97 -5.70 -17.30
CA SER A 32 12.70 -4.36 -17.83
C SER A 32 12.95 -3.26 -16.78
N HIS A 33 12.59 -3.49 -15.53
CA HIS A 33 12.87 -2.54 -14.45
C HIS A 33 14.37 -2.39 -14.17
N ASN A 34 15.12 -3.50 -14.20
CA ASN A 34 16.57 -3.49 -14.01
C ASN A 34 17.28 -2.79 -15.18
N HIS A 35 16.93 -3.11 -16.43
CA HIS A 35 17.50 -2.48 -17.62
C HIS A 35 17.21 -0.97 -17.64
N TRP A 36 15.96 -0.56 -17.40
CA TRP A 36 15.61 0.85 -17.33
C TRP A 36 16.37 1.59 -16.21
N ASN A 37 16.57 0.96 -15.05
CA ASN A 37 17.34 1.56 -13.96
C ASN A 37 18.80 1.83 -14.35
N VAL A 38 19.41 0.97 -15.17
CA VAL A 38 20.76 1.19 -15.70
C VAL A 38 20.74 2.33 -16.71
N ILE A 39 19.81 2.34 -17.66
CA ILE A 39 19.74 3.35 -18.73
C ILE A 39 19.41 4.74 -18.19
N LYS A 40 18.39 4.87 -17.33
CA LYS A 40 17.97 6.17 -16.78
C LYS A 40 19.04 6.81 -15.87
N GLY A 41 19.94 5.99 -15.31
CA GLY A 41 21.02 6.45 -14.45
C GLY A 41 22.20 7.07 -15.21
N HIS A 42 22.32 6.82 -16.52
CA HIS A 42 23.51 7.15 -17.29
C HIS A 42 23.16 7.84 -18.61
N LYS A 43 23.58 9.11 -18.74
CA LYS A 43 23.32 9.92 -19.94
C LYS A 43 23.92 9.32 -21.23
N GLU A 44 25.00 8.56 -21.10
CA GLU A 44 25.68 7.87 -22.22
C GLU A 44 24.78 6.84 -22.91
N LEU A 45 23.84 6.23 -22.18
CA LEU A 45 22.92 5.19 -22.67
C LEU A 45 21.56 5.74 -23.12
N GLN A 46 21.33 7.04 -22.95
CA GLN A 46 20.07 7.72 -23.30
C GLN A 46 20.08 8.19 -24.76
N ALA A 47 18.96 8.71 -25.25
CA ALA A 47 18.78 9.13 -26.64
C ALA A 47 19.73 10.26 -27.10
N GLY A 48 20.37 10.97 -26.17
CA GLY A 48 21.43 11.94 -26.47
C GLY A 48 22.85 11.37 -26.46
N GLY A 49 23.00 10.05 -26.24
CA GLY A 49 24.27 9.34 -26.22
C GLY A 49 24.76 8.91 -27.60
N ILE A 50 25.80 8.07 -27.60
CA ILE A 50 26.43 7.54 -28.83
C ILE A 50 25.71 6.31 -29.40
N TYR A 51 24.79 5.71 -28.64
CA TYR A 51 24.06 4.49 -29.01
C TYR A 51 22.71 4.80 -29.66
N ASN A 52 22.03 3.76 -30.16
CA ASN A 52 20.74 3.90 -30.83
C ASN A 52 19.69 4.59 -29.92
N PRO A 53 19.11 5.74 -30.33
CA PRO A 53 18.18 6.49 -29.49
C PRO A 53 16.85 5.76 -29.23
N MET A 54 16.57 4.69 -29.97
CA MET A 54 15.39 3.85 -29.74
C MET A 54 15.51 3.01 -28.46
N ILE A 55 16.73 2.77 -27.95
CA ILE A 55 16.96 1.98 -26.73
C ILE A 55 16.21 2.60 -25.56
N GLU A 56 16.38 3.91 -25.32
CA GLU A 56 15.71 4.60 -24.22
C GLU A 56 14.18 4.50 -24.35
N LYS A 57 13.64 4.71 -25.56
CA LYS A 57 12.19 4.66 -25.80
C LYS A 57 11.61 3.27 -25.60
N ALA A 58 12.31 2.24 -26.08
CA ALA A 58 11.91 0.84 -25.96
C ALA A 58 11.86 0.42 -24.48
N GLU A 59 12.93 0.69 -23.74
CA GLU A 59 13.07 0.29 -22.33
C GLU A 59 12.16 1.10 -21.40
N HIS A 60 11.92 2.38 -21.71
CA HIS A 60 10.92 3.18 -21.01
C HIS A 60 9.49 2.64 -21.25
N ALA A 61 9.18 2.20 -22.47
CA ALA A 61 7.90 1.56 -22.76
C ALA A 61 7.76 0.23 -22.02
N ALA A 62 8.82 -0.60 -22.01
CA ALA A 62 8.85 -1.89 -21.30
C ALA A 62 8.58 -1.73 -19.79
N VAL A 63 9.27 -0.80 -19.12
CA VAL A 63 9.07 -0.56 -17.68
C VAL A 63 7.73 0.09 -17.35
N SER A 64 7.12 0.80 -18.31
CA SER A 64 5.80 1.43 -18.12
C SER A 64 4.67 0.41 -18.26
N TRP A 65 4.73 -0.44 -19.28
CA TRP A 65 3.67 -1.40 -19.61
C TRP A 65 3.84 -2.75 -18.92
N GLY A 66 5.06 -3.13 -18.56
CA GLY A 66 5.37 -4.34 -17.78
C GLY A 66 4.54 -4.44 -16.49
N PRO A 67 4.64 -3.49 -15.55
CA PRO A 67 3.86 -3.55 -14.32
C PRO A 67 2.35 -3.50 -14.58
N PHE A 68 1.88 -2.68 -15.53
CA PHE A 68 0.45 -2.61 -15.86
C PHE A 68 -0.11 -3.98 -16.25
N GLY A 69 0.49 -4.66 -17.23
CA GLY A 69 -0.02 -5.96 -17.66
C GLY A 69 0.18 -7.08 -16.64
N PHE A 70 1.23 -7.02 -15.80
CA PHE A 70 1.40 -7.96 -14.68
C PHE A 70 0.26 -7.84 -13.65
N TYR A 71 -0.02 -6.62 -13.18
CA TYR A 71 -1.10 -6.39 -12.22
C TYR A 71 -2.48 -6.61 -12.82
N TRP A 72 -2.67 -6.29 -14.11
CA TRP A 72 -3.89 -6.62 -14.84
C TRP A 72 -4.13 -8.13 -14.89
N ASN A 73 -3.11 -8.92 -15.26
CA ASN A 73 -3.19 -10.37 -15.29
C ASN A 73 -3.60 -10.93 -13.91
N PHE A 74 -2.99 -10.39 -12.85
CA PHE A 74 -3.31 -10.77 -11.47
C PHE A 74 -4.73 -10.40 -11.07
N ALA A 75 -5.17 -9.19 -11.40
CA ALA A 75 -6.49 -8.68 -11.05
C ALA A 75 -7.62 -9.47 -11.72
N VAL A 76 -7.41 -9.92 -12.97
CA VAL A 76 -8.44 -10.58 -13.79
C VAL A 76 -8.40 -12.10 -13.71
N TRP A 77 -7.31 -12.69 -13.22
CA TRP A 77 -7.20 -14.15 -13.06
C TRP A 77 -8.33 -14.75 -12.22
N ILE A 78 -8.63 -14.20 -11.04
CA ILE A 78 -9.71 -14.72 -10.17
C ILE A 78 -11.10 -14.46 -10.77
N PRO A 79 -11.43 -13.22 -11.22
CA PRO A 79 -12.71 -12.96 -11.88
C PRO A 79 -12.97 -13.82 -13.12
N SER A 80 -11.93 -14.27 -13.83
CA SER A 80 -12.07 -15.15 -15.01
C SER A 80 -12.77 -16.48 -14.68
N PHE A 81 -12.67 -16.99 -13.45
CA PHE A 81 -13.41 -18.18 -13.02
C PHE A 81 -14.87 -17.90 -12.66
N ALA A 82 -15.14 -16.71 -12.12
CA ALA A 82 -16.44 -16.40 -11.51
C ALA A 82 -17.42 -15.73 -12.49
N LEU A 83 -16.90 -15.01 -13.48
CA LEU A 83 -17.73 -14.19 -14.36
C LEU A 83 -18.29 -15.00 -15.53
N PRO A 84 -19.55 -14.73 -15.94
CA PRO A 84 -20.12 -15.34 -17.12
C PRO A 84 -19.35 -14.99 -18.41
N PRO A 85 -19.34 -15.87 -19.43
CA PRO A 85 -18.63 -15.64 -20.70
C PRO A 85 -18.95 -14.32 -21.42
N ALA A 86 -20.16 -13.78 -21.24
CA ALA A 86 -20.56 -12.49 -21.83
C ALA A 86 -19.69 -11.32 -21.35
N PHE A 87 -19.13 -11.39 -20.13
CA PHE A 87 -18.24 -10.37 -19.58
C PHE A 87 -16.78 -10.56 -20.01
N SER A 88 -16.42 -11.74 -20.51
CA SER A 88 -15.07 -12.04 -20.97
C SER A 88 -14.64 -11.12 -22.12
N VAL A 89 -15.57 -10.51 -22.87
CA VAL A 89 -15.25 -9.54 -23.94
C VAL A 89 -14.50 -8.32 -23.42
N LEU A 90 -14.87 -7.81 -22.23
CA LEU A 90 -14.21 -6.64 -21.64
C LEU A 90 -12.77 -7.01 -21.25
N PHE A 91 -12.57 -8.22 -20.72
CA PHE A 91 -11.25 -8.73 -20.42
C PHE A 91 -10.44 -8.95 -21.69
N GLY A 92 -11.01 -9.60 -22.71
CA GLY A 92 -10.38 -9.80 -24.01
C GLY A 92 -9.97 -8.50 -24.70
N LEU A 93 -10.77 -7.43 -24.59
CA LEU A 93 -10.42 -6.12 -25.13
C LEU A 93 -9.18 -5.53 -24.46
N VAL A 94 -9.12 -5.56 -23.12
CA VAL A 94 -7.94 -5.04 -22.40
C VAL A 94 -6.74 -5.95 -22.62
N ASP A 95 -6.92 -7.27 -22.65
CA ASP A 95 -5.85 -8.23 -22.97
C ASP A 95 -5.28 -7.96 -24.38
N PHE A 96 -6.14 -7.65 -25.35
CA PHE A 96 -5.73 -7.25 -26.70
C PHE A 96 -4.93 -5.94 -26.69
N VAL A 97 -5.37 -4.94 -25.92
CA VAL A 97 -4.61 -3.68 -25.76
C VAL A 97 -3.24 -3.96 -25.14
N VAL A 98 -3.16 -4.80 -24.10
CA VAL A 98 -1.88 -5.22 -23.50
C VAL A 98 -1.00 -5.93 -24.53
N ALA A 99 -1.57 -6.84 -25.33
CA ALA A 99 -0.83 -7.54 -26.39
C ALA A 99 -0.26 -6.58 -27.43
N VAL A 100 -1.04 -5.58 -27.87
CA VAL A 100 -0.59 -4.56 -28.82
C VAL A 100 0.53 -3.71 -28.23
N LEU A 101 0.41 -3.28 -26.96
CA LEU A 101 1.43 -2.47 -26.30
C LEU A 101 2.73 -3.23 -26.08
N LEU A 102 2.66 -4.51 -25.69
CA LEU A 102 3.82 -5.40 -25.62
C LEU A 102 4.43 -5.65 -27.01
N GLY A 103 3.60 -5.82 -28.04
CA GLY A 103 4.03 -5.97 -29.42
C GLY A 103 4.78 -4.76 -29.94
N ILE A 104 4.27 -3.54 -29.69
CA ILE A 104 4.95 -2.28 -30.01
C ILE A 104 6.29 -2.18 -29.27
N THR A 105 6.30 -2.47 -27.97
CA THR A 105 7.53 -2.43 -27.15
C THR A 105 8.59 -3.39 -27.70
N THR A 106 8.20 -4.64 -27.97
CA THR A 106 9.08 -5.67 -28.55
C THR A 106 9.56 -5.27 -29.96
N SER A 107 8.70 -4.63 -30.75
CA SER A 107 9.08 -4.11 -32.08
C SER A 107 10.14 -3.01 -31.99
N TYR A 108 10.15 -2.20 -30.93
CA TYR A 108 11.18 -1.19 -30.69
C TYR A 108 12.50 -1.79 -30.17
N GLN A 109 12.46 -2.96 -29.53
CA GLN A 109 13.65 -3.71 -29.10
C GLN A 109 14.33 -4.46 -30.27
N THR A 110 13.52 -4.95 -31.22
CA THR A 110 13.94 -5.77 -32.38
C THR A 110 15.14 -5.22 -33.17
N PRO A 111 15.27 -3.90 -33.43
CA PRO A 111 16.37 -3.40 -34.26
C PRO A 111 17.73 -3.47 -33.58
N TRP A 112 17.83 -3.59 -32.26
CA TRP A 112 19.10 -3.49 -31.53
C TRP A 112 19.38 -4.62 -30.55
N VAL A 113 18.37 -5.40 -30.15
CA VAL A 113 18.57 -6.61 -29.34
C VAL A 113 18.86 -7.80 -30.26
N PRO A 114 19.92 -8.59 -30.01
CA PRO A 114 20.12 -9.83 -30.75
C PRO A 114 18.98 -10.82 -30.45
N HIS A 115 18.45 -11.48 -31.49
CA HIS A 115 17.31 -12.40 -31.32
C HIS A 115 17.67 -13.79 -30.79
N SER A 116 18.96 -14.04 -30.53
CA SER A 116 19.44 -15.32 -29.99
C SER A 116 20.55 -15.09 -28.97
N ILE A 117 20.55 -15.92 -27.92
CA ILE A 117 21.58 -15.88 -26.88
C ILE A 117 22.95 -16.26 -27.45
N ASP A 118 22.99 -17.11 -28.49
CA ASP A 118 24.22 -17.50 -29.15
C ASP A 118 24.90 -16.33 -29.86
N ALA A 119 24.14 -15.35 -30.37
CA ALA A 119 24.69 -14.12 -30.94
C ALA A 119 25.41 -13.23 -29.90
N CYS A 120 25.19 -13.46 -28.60
CA CYS A 120 25.95 -12.78 -27.54
C CYS A 120 27.31 -13.46 -27.27
N ARG A 121 27.51 -14.72 -27.68
CA ARG A 121 28.73 -15.50 -27.36
C ARG A 121 29.91 -15.09 -28.24
N ASN A 122 31.12 -15.54 -27.88
CA ASN A 122 32.34 -15.41 -28.68
C ASN A 122 32.67 -13.97 -29.13
N GLY A 123 32.46 -12.99 -28.26
CA GLY A 123 32.68 -11.57 -28.60
C GLY A 123 31.48 -10.91 -29.30
N GLY A 124 30.43 -11.65 -29.64
CA GLY A 124 29.23 -11.10 -30.26
C GLY A 124 28.60 -9.97 -29.44
N ALA A 125 28.55 -10.09 -28.10
CA ALA A 125 28.10 -8.99 -27.24
C ALA A 125 29.01 -7.73 -27.32
N HIS A 126 30.30 -7.88 -27.61
CA HIS A 126 31.28 -6.79 -27.73
C HIS A 126 31.20 -6.07 -29.08
N ASP A 127 30.87 -6.81 -30.13
CA ASP A 127 30.82 -6.28 -31.50
C ASP A 127 29.41 -5.89 -31.96
N TRP A 128 28.36 -6.29 -31.22
CA TRP A 128 26.97 -6.06 -31.62
C TRP A 128 26.63 -4.57 -31.70
N GLN A 129 26.37 -4.10 -32.92
CA GLN A 129 25.96 -2.72 -33.22
C GLN A 129 26.85 -1.66 -32.57
N ARG A 130 28.16 -1.92 -32.52
CA ARG A 130 29.13 -0.94 -32.07
C ARG A 130 29.14 0.26 -33.02
N PRO A 131 28.86 1.50 -32.55
CA PRO A 131 28.93 2.69 -33.40
C PRO A 131 30.33 2.89 -33.98
N ASP A 132 30.42 3.48 -35.18
CA ASP A 132 31.70 3.79 -35.79
C ASP A 132 32.52 4.75 -34.91
N GLY A 133 33.76 4.37 -34.62
CA GLY A 133 34.66 5.14 -33.74
C GLY A 133 34.43 4.95 -32.24
N ALA A 134 33.45 4.14 -31.81
CA ALA A 134 33.29 3.75 -30.42
C ALA A 134 34.15 2.52 -30.09
N ASN A 135 34.75 2.50 -28.89
CA ASN A 135 35.61 1.39 -28.43
C ASN A 135 34.82 0.22 -27.81
N GLU A 136 33.53 0.41 -27.50
CA GLU A 136 32.71 -0.56 -26.78
C GLU A 136 31.27 -0.59 -27.36
N SER A 137 30.60 -1.74 -27.28
CA SER A 137 29.18 -1.84 -27.66
C SER A 137 28.27 -1.26 -26.56
N PHE A 138 26.98 -1.13 -26.88
CA PHE A 138 25.96 -0.80 -25.87
C PHE A 138 25.98 -1.77 -24.69
N PHE A 139 26.16 -3.07 -24.94
CA PHE A 139 26.14 -4.09 -23.88
C PHE A 139 27.38 -4.04 -23.00
N ASP A 140 28.55 -3.69 -23.54
CA ASP A 140 29.75 -3.44 -22.76
C ASP A 140 29.61 -2.19 -21.88
N ALA A 141 29.14 -1.08 -22.47
CA ALA A 141 28.91 0.14 -21.72
C ALA A 141 27.87 -0.07 -20.61
N ALA A 142 26.76 -0.73 -20.90
CA ALA A 142 25.74 -1.07 -19.91
C ALA A 142 26.29 -1.98 -18.82
N ALA A 143 27.11 -2.98 -19.15
CA ALA A 143 27.76 -3.87 -18.18
C ALA A 143 28.76 -3.13 -17.29
N ARG A 144 29.59 -2.25 -17.89
CA ARG A 144 30.56 -1.40 -17.19
C ARG A 144 29.88 -0.41 -16.24
N LEU A 145 28.81 0.24 -16.69
CA LEU A 145 28.07 1.24 -15.91
C LEU A 145 27.18 0.61 -14.84
N ASN A 146 26.77 -0.65 -15.01
CA ASN A 146 26.13 -1.46 -13.97
C ASN A 146 27.16 -2.09 -12.98
N ALA A 147 28.33 -1.45 -12.85
CA ALA A 147 29.67 -1.78 -12.32
C ALA A 147 29.88 -2.80 -11.18
N THR A 148 28.87 -3.55 -10.71
CA THR A 148 29.03 -4.52 -9.61
C THR A 148 28.53 -5.93 -9.88
N ARG A 149 27.87 -6.26 -11.01
CA ARG A 149 27.20 -7.59 -11.12
C ARG A 149 27.20 -8.35 -12.45
N THR A 150 27.66 -7.80 -13.58
CA THR A 150 27.39 -8.45 -14.88
C THR A 150 28.48 -8.23 -15.93
N SER A 151 28.93 -9.29 -16.58
CA SER A 151 29.72 -9.25 -17.83
C SER A 151 28.85 -8.80 -19.02
N SER A 152 29.45 -8.29 -20.10
CA SER A 152 28.71 -7.89 -21.32
C SER A 152 27.90 -9.01 -21.94
N PHE A 153 28.41 -10.25 -21.94
CA PHE A 153 27.65 -11.44 -22.34
C PHE A 153 26.33 -11.58 -21.54
N LYS A 154 26.39 -11.48 -20.20
CA LYS A 154 25.22 -11.59 -19.32
C LYS A 154 24.25 -10.42 -19.51
N MET A 155 24.77 -9.23 -19.79
CA MET A 155 23.93 -8.07 -20.11
C MET A 155 23.18 -8.30 -21.42
N CYS A 156 23.90 -8.66 -22.48
CA CYS A 156 23.33 -9.04 -23.78
C CYS A 156 22.28 -10.15 -23.61
N GLN A 157 22.61 -11.24 -22.93
CA GLN A 157 21.70 -12.34 -22.63
C GLN A 157 20.41 -11.87 -21.94
N SER A 158 20.51 -11.01 -20.93
CA SER A 158 19.35 -10.48 -20.19
C SER A 158 18.40 -9.68 -21.10
N PHE A 159 18.95 -8.87 -22.02
CA PHE A 159 18.14 -8.15 -23.01
C PHE A 159 17.49 -9.11 -24.03
N VAL A 160 18.21 -10.15 -24.48
CA VAL A 160 17.63 -11.19 -25.35
C VAL A 160 16.48 -11.92 -24.65
N GLU A 161 16.67 -12.31 -23.38
CA GLU A 161 15.65 -12.96 -22.58
C GLU A 161 14.43 -12.07 -22.42
N GLU A 162 14.60 -10.78 -22.08
CA GLU A 162 13.50 -9.81 -22.02
C GLU A 162 12.72 -9.76 -23.33
N TRP A 163 13.41 -9.62 -24.47
CA TRP A 163 12.78 -9.59 -25.79
C TRP A 163 12.00 -10.88 -26.09
N GLN A 164 12.58 -12.04 -25.78
CA GLN A 164 11.93 -13.35 -25.94
C GLN A 164 10.67 -13.48 -25.09
N TYR A 165 10.72 -13.04 -23.82
CA TYR A 165 9.53 -12.98 -22.97
C TYR A 165 8.50 -11.98 -23.52
N GLY A 166 8.93 -10.82 -24.04
CA GLY A 166 8.06 -9.84 -24.70
C GLY A 166 7.25 -10.45 -25.84
N ILE A 167 7.90 -11.23 -26.72
CA ILE A 167 7.24 -11.99 -27.79
C ILE A 167 6.26 -13.01 -27.22
N ALA A 168 6.73 -13.86 -26.29
CA ALA A 168 5.92 -14.93 -25.73
C ALA A 168 4.66 -14.37 -25.05
N LEU A 169 4.81 -13.32 -24.24
CA LEU A 169 3.70 -12.64 -23.57
C LEU A 169 2.73 -12.04 -24.59
N SER A 170 3.23 -11.34 -25.62
CA SER A 170 2.38 -10.78 -26.68
C SER A 170 1.54 -11.86 -27.38
N PHE A 171 2.15 -13.00 -27.69
CA PHE A 171 1.46 -14.15 -28.29
C PHE A 171 0.37 -14.71 -27.35
N PHE A 172 0.70 -15.01 -26.10
CA PHE A 172 -0.26 -15.59 -25.17
C PHE A 172 -1.39 -14.63 -24.80
N PHE A 173 -1.14 -13.33 -24.67
CA PHE A 173 -2.20 -12.34 -24.46
C PHE A 173 -3.12 -12.22 -25.67
N THR A 174 -2.56 -12.29 -26.89
CA THR A 174 -3.37 -12.35 -28.11
C THR A 174 -4.24 -13.61 -28.12
N LEU A 175 -3.69 -14.76 -27.76
CA LEU A 175 -4.43 -16.01 -27.65
C LEU A 175 -5.55 -15.94 -26.62
N ILE A 176 -5.28 -15.40 -25.41
CA ILE A 176 -6.28 -15.20 -24.36
C ILE A 176 -7.38 -14.25 -24.84
N ALA A 177 -7.02 -13.15 -25.51
CA ALA A 177 -7.99 -12.20 -26.07
C ALA A 177 -8.90 -12.87 -27.10
N VAL A 178 -8.32 -13.62 -28.05
CA VAL A 178 -9.08 -14.38 -29.06
C VAL A 178 -9.99 -15.42 -28.40
N LEU A 179 -9.51 -16.18 -27.43
CA LEU A 179 -10.34 -17.14 -26.68
C LEU A 179 -11.52 -16.44 -26.00
N ASN A 180 -11.27 -15.32 -25.33
CA ASN A 180 -12.33 -14.54 -24.68
C ASN A 180 -13.37 -14.01 -25.69
N PHE A 181 -12.94 -13.55 -26.88
CA PHE A 181 -13.85 -13.14 -27.95
C PHE A 181 -14.67 -14.31 -28.50
N VAL A 182 -14.05 -15.45 -28.78
CA VAL A 182 -14.73 -16.65 -29.29
C VAL A 182 -15.74 -17.18 -28.28
N LEU A 183 -15.37 -17.32 -27.01
CA LEU A 183 -16.27 -17.77 -25.94
C LEU A 183 -17.46 -16.83 -25.77
N CYS A 184 -17.22 -15.52 -25.83
CA CYS A 184 -18.27 -14.52 -25.79
C CYS A 184 -19.21 -14.66 -27.00
N SER A 185 -18.68 -14.76 -28.23
CA SER A 185 -19.47 -14.93 -29.44
C SER A 185 -20.31 -16.22 -29.41
N LEU A 186 -19.76 -17.34 -28.94
CA LEU A 186 -20.48 -18.60 -28.79
C LEU A 186 -21.61 -18.46 -27.74
N ALA A 187 -21.34 -17.84 -26.60
CA ALA A 187 -22.35 -17.60 -25.57
C ALA A 187 -23.48 -16.70 -26.08
N PHE A 188 -23.16 -15.63 -26.80
CA PHE A 188 -24.15 -14.76 -27.44
C PHE A 188 -24.96 -15.51 -28.51
N HIS A 189 -24.31 -16.36 -29.32
CA HIS A 189 -25.00 -17.16 -30.32
C HIS A 189 -25.97 -18.17 -29.69
N HIS A 190 -25.55 -18.90 -28.66
CA HIS A 190 -26.39 -19.83 -27.93
C HIS A 190 -27.56 -19.12 -27.25
N ALA A 191 -27.32 -17.97 -26.61
CA ALA A 191 -28.36 -17.16 -26.00
C ALA A 191 -29.36 -16.68 -27.06
N ALA A 192 -28.89 -16.11 -28.18
CA ALA A 192 -29.76 -15.65 -29.26
C ALA A 192 -30.61 -16.80 -29.85
N LYS A 193 -30.03 -17.99 -30.03
CA LYS A 193 -30.76 -19.18 -30.51
C LYS A 193 -31.87 -19.60 -29.54
N ARG A 194 -31.59 -19.60 -28.23
CA ARG A 194 -32.61 -19.89 -27.19
C ARG A 194 -33.73 -18.84 -27.19
N PHE A 195 -33.39 -17.55 -27.25
CA PHE A 195 -34.38 -16.47 -27.31
C PHE A 195 -35.25 -16.53 -28.57
N LYS A 196 -34.67 -16.89 -29.72
CA LYS A 196 -35.42 -17.09 -30.96
C LYS A 196 -36.38 -18.27 -30.86
N ALA A 197 -35.96 -19.38 -30.23
CA ALA A 197 -36.82 -20.53 -29.99
C ALA A 197 -38.02 -20.20 -29.08
N GLU A 198 -37.86 -19.25 -28.15
CA GLU A 198 -38.94 -18.74 -27.29
C GLU A 198 -39.86 -17.70 -27.97
N GLY A 199 -39.64 -17.37 -29.25
CA GLY A 199 -40.46 -16.39 -29.98
C GLY A 199 -40.32 -14.94 -29.48
N ARG A 200 -39.25 -14.62 -28.74
CA ARG A 200 -39.02 -13.27 -28.18
C ARG A 200 -38.24 -12.38 -29.15
N SER A 201 -38.54 -11.08 -29.14
CA SER A 201 -37.81 -10.08 -29.94
C SER A 201 -36.33 -9.95 -29.52
N TYR A 202 -35.43 -9.81 -30.50
CA TYR A 202 -33.99 -9.64 -30.31
C TYR A 202 -33.62 -8.35 -29.55
N THR A 203 -34.38 -7.27 -29.73
CA THR A 203 -34.15 -6.00 -29.01
C THR A 203 -34.36 -6.16 -27.51
N LYS A 204 -35.36 -6.97 -27.12
CA LYS A 204 -35.62 -7.30 -25.71
C LYS A 204 -34.48 -8.12 -25.11
N PHE A 205 -33.88 -9.03 -25.88
CA PHE A 205 -32.70 -9.79 -25.46
C PHE A 205 -31.50 -8.88 -25.20
N LEU A 206 -31.20 -7.95 -26.10
CA LEU A 206 -30.09 -7.00 -25.94
C LEU A 206 -30.30 -6.10 -24.73
N LEU A 207 -31.50 -5.55 -24.55
CA LEU A 207 -31.81 -4.69 -23.40
C LEU A 207 -31.73 -5.45 -22.07
N MET A 208 -32.22 -6.69 -22.02
CA MET A 208 -32.08 -7.53 -20.84
C MET A 208 -30.60 -7.79 -20.53
N THR A 209 -29.81 -8.18 -21.52
CA THR A 209 -28.37 -8.44 -21.35
C THR A 209 -27.63 -7.19 -20.87
N LEU A 210 -27.90 -6.03 -21.48
CA LEU A 210 -27.31 -4.75 -21.11
C LEU A 210 -27.68 -4.35 -19.67
N SER A 211 -28.93 -4.61 -19.25
CA SER A 211 -29.40 -4.29 -17.90
C SER A 211 -28.79 -5.15 -16.80
N GLU A 212 -28.26 -6.34 -17.13
CA GLU A 212 -27.56 -7.19 -16.18
C GLU A 212 -26.10 -6.75 -15.95
N ILE A 213 -25.48 -6.03 -16.91
CA ILE A 213 -24.08 -5.58 -16.81
C ILE A 213 -23.78 -4.82 -15.51
N PRO A 214 -24.57 -3.80 -15.10
CA PRO A 214 -24.34 -3.09 -13.85
C PRO A 214 -24.41 -4.00 -12.62
N ARG A 215 -25.27 -5.02 -12.62
CA ARG A 215 -25.40 -5.95 -11.49
C ARG A 215 -24.13 -6.77 -11.31
N TYR A 216 -23.60 -7.35 -12.38
CA TYR A 216 -22.35 -8.10 -12.32
C TYR A 216 -21.16 -7.20 -11.98
N PHE A 217 -21.15 -5.95 -12.46
CA PHE A 217 -20.13 -4.97 -12.09
C PHE A 217 -20.17 -4.66 -10.58
N ILE A 218 -21.36 -4.43 -10.02
CA ILE A 218 -21.56 -4.22 -8.58
C ILE A 218 -21.13 -5.46 -7.78
N ILE A 219 -21.53 -6.67 -8.20
CA ILE A 219 -21.12 -7.92 -7.55
C ILE A 219 -19.60 -8.07 -7.59
N THR A 220 -18.96 -7.75 -8.71
CA THR A 220 -17.50 -7.81 -8.87
C THR A 220 -16.79 -6.81 -7.95
N ILE A 221 -17.28 -5.57 -7.86
CA ILE A 221 -16.73 -4.57 -6.93
C ILE A 221 -16.88 -5.03 -5.48
N ILE A 222 -18.06 -5.54 -5.12
CA ILE A 222 -18.31 -6.09 -3.77
C ILE A 222 -17.33 -7.26 -3.52
N ALA A 223 -17.20 -8.20 -4.45
CA ALA A 223 -16.26 -9.30 -4.32
C ALA A 223 -14.81 -8.82 -4.17
N LEU A 224 -14.36 -7.88 -5.00
CA LEU A 224 -13.02 -7.29 -4.91
C LEU A 224 -12.79 -6.53 -3.59
N PHE A 225 -13.83 -5.97 -2.99
CA PHE A 225 -13.76 -5.34 -1.67
C PHE A 225 -13.65 -6.38 -0.53
N TRP A 226 -14.39 -7.50 -0.64
CA TRP A 226 -14.43 -8.54 0.38
C TRP A 226 -13.27 -9.54 0.30
N ILE A 227 -12.77 -9.87 -0.89
CA ILE A 227 -11.70 -10.85 -1.11
C ILE A 227 -10.44 -10.50 -0.30
N PRO A 228 -9.89 -9.26 -0.32
CA PRO A 228 -8.74 -8.91 0.51
C PRO A 228 -8.99 -9.11 2.00
N SER A 229 -10.22 -8.84 2.46
CA SER A 229 -10.62 -9.05 3.85
C SER A 229 -10.65 -10.55 4.18
N LEU A 230 -11.23 -11.38 3.33
CA LEU A 230 -11.27 -12.84 3.48
C LEU A 230 -9.86 -13.45 3.42
N CYS A 231 -9.05 -13.07 2.44
CA CYS A 231 -7.65 -13.49 2.33
C CYS A 231 -6.86 -13.09 3.57
N PHE A 232 -7.10 -11.89 4.12
CA PHE A 232 -6.48 -11.46 5.36
C PHE A 232 -6.84 -12.39 6.52
N TYR A 233 -8.11 -12.82 6.65
CA TYR A 233 -8.53 -13.78 7.69
C TYR A 233 -7.89 -15.16 7.54
N ILE A 234 -7.64 -15.62 6.30
CA ILE A 234 -7.08 -16.95 6.02
C ILE A 234 -5.55 -16.98 6.18
N TRP A 235 -4.86 -15.85 6.01
CA TRP A 235 -3.40 -15.81 6.04
C TRP A 235 -2.78 -16.19 7.40
N PRO A 236 -1.57 -16.77 7.41
CA PRO A 236 -0.85 -17.04 8.65
C PRO A 236 -0.70 -15.77 9.50
N ARG A 237 -0.93 -15.89 10.82
CA ARG A 237 -0.80 -14.78 11.78
C ARG A 237 0.54 -14.04 11.69
N ALA A 238 1.63 -14.75 11.37
CA ALA A 238 2.93 -14.14 11.15
C ALA A 238 2.90 -13.08 10.03
N PHE A 239 2.18 -13.34 8.95
CA PHE A 239 2.01 -12.41 7.84
C PHE A 239 1.01 -11.29 8.18
N GLN A 240 -0.13 -11.65 8.79
CA GLN A 240 -1.12 -10.68 9.26
C GLN A 240 -0.49 -9.61 10.17
N SER A 241 0.37 -10.03 11.11
CA SER A 241 1.06 -9.11 12.03
C SER A 241 1.97 -8.13 11.31
N ARG A 242 2.73 -8.60 10.31
CA ARG A 242 3.61 -7.75 9.51
C ARG A 242 2.82 -6.74 8.70
N LEU A 243 1.74 -7.17 8.03
CA LEU A 243 0.87 -6.25 7.28
C LEU A 243 0.22 -5.19 8.18
N CYS A 244 -0.30 -5.60 9.34
CA CYS A 244 -0.84 -4.67 10.32
C CYS A 244 0.21 -3.66 10.79
N MET A 245 1.44 -4.10 11.04
CA MET A 245 2.54 -3.22 11.44
C MET A 245 2.93 -2.25 10.33
N THR A 246 3.05 -2.72 9.09
CA THR A 246 3.31 -1.88 7.91
C THR A 246 2.22 -0.84 7.74
N ARG A 247 0.94 -1.24 7.86
CA ARG A 247 -0.18 -0.31 7.79
C ARG A 247 -0.14 0.73 8.92
N LYS A 248 0.14 0.33 10.17
CA LYS A 248 0.34 1.27 11.28
C LYS A 248 1.46 2.27 10.99
N TYR A 249 2.55 1.80 10.39
CA TYR A 249 3.65 2.67 10.00
C TYR A 249 3.24 3.65 8.89
N VAL A 250 2.55 3.17 7.84
CA VAL A 250 2.04 4.00 6.74
C VAL A 250 1.07 5.05 7.25
N VAL A 251 0.08 4.68 8.08
CA VAL A 251 -0.85 5.63 8.69
C VAL A 251 -0.10 6.66 9.54
N LYS A 252 0.88 6.25 10.34
CA LYS A 252 1.71 7.17 11.14
C LYS A 252 2.53 8.11 10.25
N VAL A 253 3.03 7.66 9.11
CA VAL A 253 3.75 8.49 8.13
C VAL A 253 2.79 9.49 7.47
N ILE A 254 1.61 9.04 7.04
CA ILE A 254 0.58 9.89 6.44
C ILE A 254 0.07 10.93 7.44
N GLN A 255 -0.17 10.56 8.70
CA GLN A 255 -0.57 11.49 9.76
C GLN A 255 0.55 12.48 10.14
N ARG A 256 1.81 12.17 9.82
CA ARG A 256 2.94 13.10 9.96
C ARG A 256 3.14 13.96 8.72
N CYS A 257 2.49 13.65 7.60
CA CYS A 257 2.41 14.61 6.51
C CYS A 257 1.54 15.78 7.00
N PRO A 258 2.08 17.00 7.06
CA PRO A 258 1.32 18.15 7.51
C PRO A 258 0.07 18.29 6.64
N SER A 259 -1.08 18.58 7.26
CA SER A 259 -2.28 18.91 6.49
C SER A 259 -1.93 20.08 5.55
N PRO A 260 -2.48 20.13 4.32
CA PRO A 260 -2.11 21.14 3.33
C PRO A 260 -2.44 22.60 3.72
N ARG A 261 -2.84 22.87 4.97
CA ARG A 261 -3.26 24.20 5.45
C ARG A 261 -2.62 24.70 6.75
N ARG A 262 -1.50 24.17 7.25
CA ARG A 262 -0.81 24.82 8.40
C ARG A 262 0.71 24.92 8.28
N ILE A 263 1.18 26.15 8.57
CA ILE A 263 2.52 26.69 8.86
C ILE A 263 3.65 25.67 8.71
N MET A 264 4.48 25.87 7.69
CA MET A 264 5.68 25.09 7.43
C MET A 264 6.71 25.29 8.55
N VAL A 265 6.64 24.46 9.59
CA VAL A 265 7.81 24.23 10.45
C VAL A 265 8.71 23.27 9.68
N LYS A 266 9.91 23.73 9.32
CA LYS A 266 10.90 22.99 8.53
C LYS A 266 11.22 21.65 9.22
N ILE A 267 10.65 20.57 8.73
CA ILE A 267 10.82 19.23 9.31
C ILE A 267 12.27 18.80 9.09
N MET A 268 13.07 18.70 10.17
CA MET A 268 14.41 18.14 10.11
C MET A 268 14.36 16.62 9.87
N PRO A 269 15.29 16.06 9.07
CA PRO A 269 15.33 14.63 8.77
C PRO A 269 15.59 13.79 10.02
N SER A 270 14.72 12.81 10.27
CA SER A 270 14.70 11.97 11.48
C SER A 270 15.78 10.87 11.53
N ARG A 271 16.92 11.05 10.87
CA ARG A 271 18.01 10.05 10.81
C ARG A 271 19.20 10.38 11.72
N VAL A 272 18.95 11.06 12.83
CA VAL A 272 19.97 11.29 13.83
C VAL A 272 19.70 10.34 14.99
N ALA A 273 20.53 9.31 15.11
CA ALA A 273 20.67 8.50 16.33
C ALA A 273 20.61 9.43 17.55
N LYS A 274 19.94 9.03 18.65
CA LYS A 274 19.70 9.77 19.91
C LYS A 274 20.88 10.67 20.35
N ARG A 275 21.13 11.77 19.64
CA ARG A 275 22.13 12.76 20.00
C ARG A 275 21.38 13.69 20.91
N ARG A 276 21.58 13.47 22.21
CA ARG A 276 21.22 14.45 23.24
C ARG A 276 21.72 15.79 22.73
N TYR A 277 20.86 16.81 22.73
CA TYR A 277 21.20 18.11 22.19
C TYR A 277 22.44 18.64 22.92
N GLN A 278 23.54 18.77 22.18
CA GLN A 278 24.79 19.33 22.69
C GLN A 278 24.67 20.82 22.45
N GLY A 279 24.39 21.60 23.50
CA GLY A 279 24.10 23.04 23.44
C GLY A 279 25.20 23.84 22.76
N LYS A 280 25.20 23.89 21.42
CA LYS A 280 26.18 24.63 20.62
C LYS A 280 25.80 26.10 20.57
N GLY A 281 25.74 26.77 21.72
CA GLY A 281 25.50 28.20 21.89
C GLY A 281 24.02 28.61 21.99
N ALA A 282 23.73 29.64 22.79
CA ALA A 282 22.40 30.09 23.23
C ALA A 282 21.41 30.55 22.13
N GLY A 283 21.82 30.57 20.85
CA GLY A 283 21.02 31.15 19.78
C GLY A 283 20.92 32.68 19.90
N THR A 284 20.21 33.32 18.97
CA THR A 284 19.90 34.75 19.08
C THR A 284 18.81 34.94 20.14
N PRO A 285 19.03 35.76 21.19
CA PRO A 285 18.03 35.97 22.23
C PRO A 285 16.76 36.55 21.61
N SER A 286 15.62 36.00 22.01
CA SER A 286 14.29 36.50 21.71
C SER A 286 13.61 36.96 23.01
N GLU A 287 12.69 37.91 22.93
CA GLU A 287 11.91 38.37 24.10
C GLU A 287 11.26 37.20 24.85
N LEU A 288 10.71 36.23 24.11
CA LEU A 288 10.13 35.01 24.68
C LEU A 288 11.15 34.14 25.42
N SER A 289 12.39 34.04 24.92
CA SER A 289 13.43 33.27 25.59
C SER A 289 13.99 33.97 26.82
N GLU A 290 14.00 35.30 26.84
CA GLU A 290 14.36 36.08 28.02
C GLU A 290 13.29 35.95 29.11
N PHE A 291 12.01 36.07 28.72
CA PHE A 291 10.87 35.86 29.59
C PHE A 291 10.84 34.45 30.20
N LEU A 292 10.99 33.42 29.36
CA LEU A 292 11.05 32.01 29.82
C LEU A 292 12.39 31.64 30.46
N GLY A 293 13.40 32.52 30.38
CA GLY A 293 14.70 32.33 31.03
C GLY A 293 14.59 32.46 32.55
N ILE A 294 13.61 33.21 33.04
CA ILE A 294 13.28 33.32 34.46
C ILE A 294 12.54 32.05 34.88
N TYR A 295 13.20 31.23 35.71
CA TYR A 295 12.71 29.90 36.06
C TYR A 295 11.32 29.92 36.72
N ASP A 296 11.07 30.86 37.63
CA ASP A 296 9.79 30.94 38.34
C ASP A 296 8.63 31.25 37.40
N ILE A 297 8.86 32.13 36.41
CA ILE A 297 7.88 32.45 35.36
C ILE A 297 7.63 31.22 34.48
N LEU A 298 8.70 30.55 34.06
CA LEU A 298 8.59 29.30 33.29
C LEU A 298 7.77 28.26 34.05
N MET A 299 7.94 28.15 35.37
CA MET A 299 7.17 27.21 36.18
C MET A 299 5.69 27.55 36.24
N LEU A 300 5.32 28.82 36.43
CA LEU A 300 3.93 29.27 36.37
C LEU A 300 3.30 28.91 35.02
N VAL A 301 4.00 29.16 33.91
CA VAL A 301 3.54 28.79 32.57
C VAL A 301 3.41 27.27 32.41
N THR A 302 4.28 26.48 33.03
CA THR A 302 4.22 25.01 32.90
C THR A 302 3.06 24.36 33.65
N GLU A 303 2.52 25.01 34.70
CA GLU A 303 1.37 24.49 35.44
C GLU A 303 0.10 24.48 34.57
N ASP A 304 -0.02 25.46 33.67
CA ASP A 304 -1.14 25.60 32.74
C ASP A 304 -0.93 24.86 31.40
N LEU A 305 0.23 24.25 31.17
CA LEU A 305 0.57 23.58 29.92
C LEU A 305 0.67 22.06 30.06
N HIS A 306 0.42 21.34 28.97
CA HIS A 306 0.72 19.91 28.91
C HIS A 306 2.20 19.69 28.67
N TYR A 307 2.72 18.56 29.12
CA TYR A 307 4.12 18.18 28.88
C TYR A 307 4.49 18.22 27.39
N ALA A 308 3.58 17.80 26.50
CA ALA A 308 3.78 17.86 25.05
C ALA A 308 3.91 19.30 24.54
N ASP A 309 3.17 20.25 25.12
CA ASP A 309 3.21 21.65 24.74
C ASP A 309 4.54 22.28 25.14
N ILE A 310 5.10 21.93 26.30
CA ILE A 310 6.44 22.34 26.73
C ILE A 310 7.53 21.79 25.78
N ILE A 311 7.41 20.52 25.37
CA ILE A 311 8.35 19.96 24.39
C ILE A 311 8.23 20.70 23.05
N ASN A 312 7.01 20.97 22.57
CA ASN A 312 6.80 21.71 21.33
C ASN A 312 7.31 23.16 21.43
N LEU A 313 7.13 23.82 22.58
CA LEU A 313 7.66 25.14 22.88
C LEU A 313 9.18 25.16 22.75
N SER A 314 9.87 24.13 23.28
CA SER A 314 11.33 23.97 23.13
C SER A 314 11.80 23.73 21.68
N LEU A 315 10.90 23.43 20.74
CA LEU A 315 11.21 23.23 19.33
C LEU A 315 10.99 24.49 18.48
N THR A 316 10.41 25.56 19.05
CA THR A 316 10.08 26.79 18.32
C THR A 316 11.32 27.57 17.88
N SER A 317 12.31 27.73 18.76
CA SER A 317 13.59 28.38 18.46
C SER A 317 14.71 27.80 19.31
N LYS A 318 15.97 28.05 18.91
CA LYS A 318 17.14 27.58 19.66
C LYS A 318 17.30 28.30 21.01
N SER A 319 17.01 29.60 21.07
CA SER A 319 17.07 30.39 22.29
C SER A 319 15.98 30.01 23.28
N VAL A 320 14.75 29.77 22.80
CA VAL A 320 13.66 29.24 23.63
C VAL A 320 14.00 27.83 24.11
N ARG A 321 14.63 27.00 23.28
CA ARG A 321 15.09 25.68 23.70
C ARG A 321 16.06 25.75 24.87
N GLU A 322 17.06 26.61 24.81
CA GLU A 322 18.05 26.75 25.90
C GLU A 322 17.42 27.40 27.15
N ALA A 323 16.47 28.32 26.95
CA ALA A 323 15.72 28.92 28.06
C ALA A 323 14.81 27.92 28.78
N VAL A 324 14.19 26.97 28.05
CA VAL A 324 13.22 26.00 28.60
C VAL A 324 13.88 24.67 29.00
N LEU A 325 14.73 24.10 28.15
CA LEU A 325 15.43 22.83 28.31
C LEU A 325 16.93 22.98 27.98
N PRO A 326 17.71 23.66 28.85
CA PRO A 326 19.13 23.85 28.64
C PRO A 326 19.85 22.50 28.61
N ALA A 327 20.88 22.40 27.77
CA ALA A 327 21.62 21.15 27.61
C ALA A 327 22.29 20.64 28.91
N GLN A 328 22.66 21.57 29.80
CA GLN A 328 23.33 21.26 31.08
C GLN A 328 22.35 20.67 32.11
N ASP A 329 21.13 21.22 32.21
CA ASP A 329 20.14 20.81 33.22
C ASP A 329 18.96 20.02 32.65
N TYR A 330 19.13 19.41 31.47
CA TYR A 330 18.06 18.75 30.74
C TYR A 330 17.30 17.73 31.60
N ASP A 331 18.02 16.84 32.29
CA ASP A 331 17.40 15.77 33.09
C ASP A 331 16.64 16.32 34.32
N TYR A 332 17.20 17.34 34.97
CA TYR A 332 16.58 18.03 36.11
C TYR A 332 15.27 18.70 35.69
N ARG A 333 15.30 19.49 34.60
CA ARG A 333 14.13 20.22 34.10
C ARG A 333 13.05 19.30 33.55
N VAL A 334 13.42 18.21 32.88
CA VAL A 334 12.43 17.20 32.44
C VAL A 334 11.71 16.58 33.63
N GLY A 335 12.43 16.27 34.72
CA GLY A 335 11.81 15.77 35.94
C GLY A 335 10.84 16.78 36.56
N HIS A 336 11.18 18.06 36.55
CA HIS A 336 10.35 19.14 37.07
C HIS A 336 9.10 19.35 36.20
N PHE A 337 9.25 19.48 34.87
CA PHE A 337 8.09 19.64 33.98
C PHE A 337 7.10 18.48 34.08
N LYS A 338 7.56 17.24 34.22
CA LYS A 338 6.64 16.12 34.47
C LYS A 338 5.85 16.29 35.76
N ARG A 339 6.49 16.78 36.82
CA ARG A 339 5.84 17.00 38.12
C ARG A 339 4.78 18.10 38.08
N TYR A 340 5.02 19.18 37.34
CA TYR A 340 4.17 20.38 37.36
C TYR A 340 3.19 20.51 36.17
N THR A 341 3.44 19.89 35.01
CA THR A 341 2.52 19.93 33.84
C THR A 341 1.34 18.96 33.99
N CYS A 342 0.12 19.33 33.60
CA CYS A 342 -1.14 18.58 33.85
C CYS A 342 -1.49 18.38 35.35
N ASN A 343 -2.77 18.08 35.62
CA ASN A 343 -3.23 17.62 36.95
C ASN A 343 -2.49 16.34 37.39
N ARG A 344 -1.91 16.34 38.60
CA ARG A 344 -1.05 15.28 39.18
C ARG A 344 -1.69 13.90 39.17
N GLU A 345 -2.99 13.81 39.37
CA GLU A 345 -3.71 12.54 39.49
C GLU A 345 -3.98 11.85 38.14
N SER A 346 -3.84 12.59 37.04
CA SER A 346 -4.18 12.12 35.69
C SER A 346 -2.99 11.56 34.90
N LYS A 347 -1.80 11.51 35.51
CA LYS A 347 -0.51 11.31 34.82
C LYS A 347 -0.10 9.85 34.77
N GLN A 348 0.30 9.37 33.59
CA GLN A 348 0.96 8.09 33.42
C GLN A 348 2.19 8.26 32.53
N ASP A 349 3.32 7.66 32.88
CA ASP A 349 4.47 7.63 31.98
C ASP A 349 4.17 6.70 30.80
N CYS A 350 4.48 7.17 29.59
CA CYS A 350 4.50 6.31 28.42
C CYS A 350 5.66 5.31 28.58
N TRP A 351 5.30 4.04 28.59
CA TRP A 351 6.18 2.90 28.79
C TRP A 351 7.24 2.66 27.69
N VAL A 352 7.29 3.50 26.65
CA VAL A 352 8.20 3.35 25.49
C VAL A 352 9.08 4.58 25.28
N CYS A 353 8.48 5.75 25.15
CA CYS A 353 9.19 7.02 25.19
C CYS A 353 8.73 7.67 26.48
N THR A 354 9.64 8.03 27.38
CA THR A 354 9.41 8.52 28.74
C THR A 354 8.61 9.85 28.83
N GLN A 355 7.72 10.12 27.88
CA GLN A 355 6.78 11.24 27.85
C GLN A 355 5.58 10.92 28.73
N GLN A 356 4.99 11.94 29.32
CA GLN A 356 3.81 11.82 30.15
C GLN A 356 2.54 11.81 29.30
N ILE A 357 1.60 10.92 29.63
CA ILE A 357 0.25 10.85 29.07
C ILE A 357 -0.71 11.30 30.16
N CYS A 358 -1.58 12.26 29.85
CA CYS A 358 -2.63 12.71 30.76
C CYS A 358 -3.99 12.19 30.24
N THR A 359 -4.87 11.69 31.10
CA THR A 359 -6.15 11.06 30.69
C THR A 359 -7.07 11.98 29.90
N GLY A 360 -7.02 13.30 30.15
CA GLY A 360 -7.75 14.32 29.38
C GLY A 360 -7.11 14.70 28.03
N CYS A 361 -5.90 14.21 27.74
CA CYS A 361 -5.11 14.63 26.57
C CYS A 361 -5.07 13.59 25.45
N ALA A 362 -5.93 12.57 25.52
CA ALA A 362 -6.11 11.61 24.44
C ALA A 362 -6.73 12.32 23.22
N GLN A 363 -5.89 12.84 22.32
CA GLN A 363 -6.36 13.34 21.03
C GLN A 363 -6.86 12.17 20.19
N TYR A 364 -8.16 12.15 19.89
CA TYR A 364 -8.73 11.21 18.93
C TYR A 364 -8.20 11.52 17.53
N PRO A 365 -7.70 10.52 16.77
CA PRO A 365 -7.28 10.75 15.40
C PRO A 365 -8.48 11.21 14.56
N SER A 366 -8.24 12.17 13.66
CA SER A 366 -9.26 12.83 12.83
C SER A 366 -9.83 11.95 11.70
N ILE A 367 -9.53 10.65 11.68
CA ILE A 367 -9.88 9.75 10.57
C ILE A 367 -11.20 9.05 10.90
N PRO A 368 -12.19 9.02 9.99
CA PRO A 368 -13.46 8.33 10.22
C PRO A 368 -13.27 6.82 10.50
N PHE A 369 -13.90 6.36 11.59
CA PHE A 369 -13.67 5.05 12.20
C PHE A 369 -14.42 3.92 11.49
N TRP A 370 -13.69 2.86 11.10
CA TRP A 370 -14.24 1.55 10.78
C TRP A 370 -14.07 0.60 11.99
N PRO A 371 -14.95 -0.39 12.24
CA PRO A 371 -14.87 -1.27 13.42
C PRO A 371 -13.56 -2.07 13.54
N VAL A 372 -13.02 -2.53 12.42
CA VAL A 372 -11.69 -3.19 12.37
C VAL A 372 -10.58 -2.20 12.74
N HIS A 373 -10.74 -0.92 12.42
CA HIS A 373 -9.81 0.16 12.79
C HIS A 373 -9.77 0.40 14.30
N HIS A 374 -10.95 0.43 14.93
CA HIS A 374 -11.10 0.65 16.36
C HIS A 374 -10.43 -0.46 17.20
N HIS A 375 -10.56 -1.73 16.80
CA HIS A 375 -9.89 -2.83 17.52
C HIS A 375 -8.37 -2.73 17.43
N ILE A 376 -7.85 -2.27 16.28
CA ILE A 376 -6.41 -2.16 16.01
C ILE A 376 -5.77 -0.96 16.73
N GLU A 377 -6.56 0.09 17.01
CA GLU A 377 -6.09 1.34 17.64
C GLU A 377 -6.37 1.42 19.15
N VAL A 378 -7.51 0.89 19.64
CA VAL A 378 -7.88 0.97 21.07
C VAL A 378 -7.26 -0.16 21.90
N CYS A 379 -6.77 -1.23 21.27
CA CYS A 379 -5.92 -2.19 21.96
C CYS A 379 -4.50 -1.60 22.07
N ARG A 380 -4.23 -0.90 23.19
CA ARG A 380 -2.95 -0.40 23.74
C ARG A 380 -1.80 -0.26 22.73
N ALA A 381 -1.26 0.96 22.57
CA ALA A 381 -0.11 1.21 21.70
C ALA A 381 1.12 0.35 22.08
N PHE A 382 1.29 -0.82 21.44
CA PHE A 382 2.44 -1.70 21.63
C PHE A 382 3.68 -1.19 20.87
N CYS A 383 4.84 -1.21 21.53
CA CYS A 383 6.14 -1.11 20.85
C CYS A 383 6.27 -2.23 19.80
N THR A 384 7.07 -2.06 18.73
CA THR A 384 7.20 -3.08 17.66
C THR A 384 7.54 -4.47 18.21
N SER A 385 8.50 -4.55 19.14
CA SER A 385 8.89 -5.80 19.82
C SER A 385 7.73 -6.42 20.62
N CYS A 386 7.01 -5.58 21.35
CA CYS A 386 5.90 -5.92 22.21
C CYS A 386 4.68 -6.37 21.41
N TYR A 387 4.46 -5.77 20.23
CA TYR A 387 3.40 -6.14 19.30
C TYR A 387 3.62 -7.57 18.79
N PHE A 388 4.82 -7.91 18.33
CA PHE A 388 5.13 -9.27 17.89
C PHE A 388 5.07 -10.28 19.05
N LYS A 389 5.58 -9.92 20.23
CA LYS A 389 5.52 -10.81 21.41
C LYS A 389 4.10 -11.07 21.88
N SER A 390 3.23 -10.05 21.92
CA SER A 390 1.82 -10.19 22.32
C SER A 390 1.01 -10.92 21.24
N TYR A 391 1.14 -10.55 19.97
CA TYR A 391 0.37 -11.14 18.88
C TYR A 391 0.71 -12.63 18.66
N LEU A 392 1.97 -13.02 18.86
CA LEU A 392 2.42 -14.41 18.77
C LEU A 392 2.14 -15.23 20.05
N SER A 393 2.02 -14.60 21.22
CA SER A 393 1.78 -15.31 22.50
C SER A 393 0.32 -15.57 22.85
N VAL A 394 -0.65 -15.00 22.11
CA VAL A 394 -2.09 -15.32 22.23
C VAL A 394 -2.39 -16.70 21.61
N ARG A 395 -1.86 -17.75 22.25
CA ARG A 395 -2.15 -19.17 21.94
C ARG A 395 -2.93 -19.87 23.06
N ARG A 396 -3.26 -19.23 24.19
CA ARG A 396 -3.83 -19.98 25.34
C ARG A 396 -4.98 -19.39 26.16
N ARG A 397 -5.54 -18.19 25.90
CA ARG A 397 -6.49 -17.62 26.90
C ARG A 397 -7.67 -16.76 26.41
N LEU A 398 -8.20 -16.98 25.20
CA LEU A 398 -9.44 -16.28 24.79
C LEU A 398 -10.42 -17.27 24.16
N ILE A 399 -11.17 -17.97 25.03
CA ILE A 399 -12.45 -18.64 24.71
C ILE A 399 -13.62 -17.65 24.88
N SER A 400 -13.42 -16.47 25.48
CA SER A 400 -14.43 -15.41 25.43
C SER A 400 -14.20 -14.53 24.20
N GLY A 401 -15.10 -14.63 23.21
CA GLY A 401 -15.07 -13.91 21.94
C GLY A 401 -15.22 -12.38 22.00
N THR A 402 -14.86 -11.74 23.11
CA THR A 402 -14.88 -10.29 23.29
C THR A 402 -13.68 -9.84 24.13
N CYS A 403 -12.87 -8.93 23.58
CA CYS A 403 -11.91 -8.16 24.38
C CYS A 403 -12.73 -7.36 25.40
N SER A 404 -12.43 -7.45 26.70
CA SER A 404 -12.96 -6.54 27.73
C SER A 404 -12.65 -5.05 27.46
N CYS A 405 -11.77 -4.81 26.49
CA CYS A 405 -11.29 -3.57 25.94
C CYS A 405 -12.08 -3.06 24.72
N CYS A 406 -13.04 -3.84 24.21
CA CYS A 406 -13.85 -3.47 23.06
C CYS A 406 -15.12 -2.76 23.55
N PRO A 407 -15.25 -1.42 23.47
CA PRO A 407 -16.55 -0.82 23.65
C PRO A 407 -17.48 -1.29 22.53
N VAL A 408 -18.76 -1.52 22.88
CA VAL A 408 -19.80 -1.83 21.91
C VAL A 408 -19.91 -0.65 20.93
N SER A 409 -19.68 -0.89 19.64
CA SER A 409 -19.58 0.14 18.60
C SER A 409 -20.65 1.24 18.77
N ALA A 410 -20.25 2.51 18.81
CA ALA A 410 -21.17 3.64 19.01
C ALA A 410 -22.26 3.70 17.93
N GLN A 411 -21.93 3.27 16.70
CA GLN A 411 -22.82 3.18 15.55
C GLN A 411 -22.73 1.77 14.94
N PRO A 412 -23.80 0.95 15.00
CA PRO A 412 -23.81 -0.30 14.23
C PRO A 412 -23.67 0.02 12.74
N GLY A 413 -22.89 -0.80 12.03
CA GLY A 413 -22.80 -0.70 10.56
C GLY A 413 -24.19 -0.81 9.94
N TRP A 414 -24.39 -0.23 8.75
CA TRP A 414 -25.70 -0.20 8.07
C TRP A 414 -26.34 -1.60 7.98
N PHE A 415 -25.53 -2.65 7.78
CA PHE A 415 -25.97 -4.04 7.75
C PHE A 415 -26.47 -4.56 9.11
N MET A 416 -25.79 -4.21 10.21
CA MET A 416 -26.25 -4.56 11.58
C MET A 416 -27.51 -3.80 11.97
N LYS A 417 -27.67 -2.54 11.52
CA LYS A 417 -28.92 -1.78 11.67
C LYS A 417 -30.07 -2.46 10.93
N TRP A 418 -29.80 -3.02 9.76
CA TRP A 418 -30.80 -3.71 8.96
C TRP A 418 -31.19 -5.08 9.55
N MET A 419 -30.24 -5.88 10.03
CA MET A 419 -30.54 -7.22 10.57
C MET A 419 -31.13 -7.22 11.98
N ASN A 420 -30.67 -6.35 12.89
CA ASN A 420 -31.02 -6.45 14.32
C ASN A 420 -32.14 -5.50 14.77
N GLY A 421 -32.66 -4.67 13.87
CA GLY A 421 -33.84 -3.83 14.10
C GLY A 421 -33.85 -3.07 15.44
N ARG A 422 -35.03 -2.95 16.05
CA ARG A 422 -35.26 -2.21 17.32
C ARG A 422 -34.64 -2.90 18.55
N VAL A 423 -34.42 -4.22 18.49
CA VAL A 423 -33.87 -5.04 19.59
C VAL A 423 -32.49 -4.55 20.05
N PHE A 424 -31.72 -3.94 19.14
CA PHE A 424 -30.41 -3.37 19.47
C PHE A 424 -30.48 -2.14 20.41
N TYR A 425 -31.59 -1.41 20.44
CA TYR A 425 -31.74 -0.18 21.23
C TYR A 425 -32.24 -0.45 22.66
N ASP A 426 -33.11 -1.44 22.87
CA ASP A 426 -33.69 -1.74 24.19
C ASP A 426 -32.66 -2.29 25.19
N HIS A 427 -31.70 -3.11 24.75
CA HIS A 427 -30.64 -3.62 25.63
C HIS A 427 -29.63 -2.57 26.11
N ARG A 428 -29.59 -1.38 25.47
CA ARG A 428 -28.60 -0.33 25.76
C ARG A 428 -29.01 0.57 26.94
N GLN A 429 -30.30 0.67 27.26
CA GLN A 429 -30.77 1.50 28.37
C GLN A 429 -30.45 0.87 29.74
N HIS A 430 -30.50 -0.46 29.86
CA HIS A 430 -30.18 -1.14 31.12
C HIS A 430 -28.70 -1.07 31.53
N TYR A 431 -27.76 -1.06 30.58
CA TYR A 431 -26.33 -1.04 30.92
C TYR A 431 -25.80 0.33 31.38
N ARG A 432 -26.44 1.45 31.01
CA ARG A 432 -26.03 2.79 31.49
C ARG A 432 -26.32 3.02 32.97
N GLY A 433 -27.32 2.33 33.54
CA GLY A 433 -27.60 2.39 34.98
C GLY A 433 -26.52 1.69 35.82
N ALA A 434 -26.05 0.53 35.36
CA ALA A 434 -25.09 -0.29 36.12
C ALA A 434 -23.67 0.31 36.19
N THR A 435 -23.18 0.96 35.14
CA THR A 435 -21.84 1.58 35.16
C THR A 435 -21.76 2.89 35.95
N ARG A 436 -22.88 3.54 36.28
CA ARG A 436 -22.87 4.75 37.13
C ARG A 436 -22.73 4.38 38.61
N ALA A 437 -23.30 3.24 39.03
CA ALA A 437 -23.25 2.76 40.41
C ALA A 437 -21.86 2.25 40.85
N VAL A 438 -20.97 1.90 39.92
CA VAL A 438 -19.62 1.38 40.26
C VAL A 438 -18.59 2.50 40.46
N TYR A 439 -18.91 3.75 40.09
CA TYR A 439 -17.99 4.90 40.19
C TYR A 439 -18.37 5.93 41.26
N THR A 440 -19.52 5.79 41.90
CA THR A 440 -19.87 6.53 43.12
C THR A 440 -19.84 5.55 44.28
N GLY A 441 -18.67 5.35 44.87
CA GLY A 441 -18.57 4.82 46.22
C GLY A 441 -19.12 5.86 47.19
N GLU A 442 -20.45 5.92 47.32
CA GLU A 442 -21.08 6.47 48.52
C GLU A 442 -21.06 5.34 49.56
N GLU A 443 -20.18 5.48 50.55
CA GLU A 443 -20.36 4.83 51.84
C GLU A 443 -21.66 5.37 52.43
N VAL A 444 -22.70 4.54 52.41
CA VAL A 444 -23.86 4.71 53.28
C VAL A 444 -23.45 4.14 54.64
N GLU A 445 -22.89 4.99 55.51
CA GLU A 445 -22.96 4.77 56.95
C GLU A 445 -24.42 4.99 57.41
N THR A 446 -24.82 4.17 58.38
CA THR A 446 -26.14 4.08 59.01
C THR A 446 -26.78 5.41 59.41
#